data_AF-A0A833P981-F1
#
_entry.id   AF-A0A833P981-F1
#
_cell.length_a   1.000
_cell.length_b   1.000
_cell.length_c   1.000
_cell.angle_alpha   90.00
_cell.angle_beta   90.00
_cell.angle_gamma   90.00
#
_symmetry.space_group_name_H-M   'P 1'
#
loop_
_entity.id
_entity.type
_entity.pdbx_description
1 polymer ?
#
loop_
_entity_poly.entity_id
_entity_poly.type
_entity_poly.pdbx_seq_one_letter_code
_entity_poly.pdbx_strand_id
1 'polypeptide(L)'
;MTQGIPSRDILVDKNGQMTTIWLIFFQHLYSVYSDSSQNNADTLAQIKEIANQAIEMARQAKNDNEAQQKEIDALYDQITNASNNFATSQDIQTVNKRVEQTEYDIQQLQLALDKLKKTFEDAQKESKDKFTDLQDQINNLARSSFVEAPFDDKTYGRKNLEWVEIVAVKLSFPFFMSDGTAQNIPLTSDFQLPFFLSDGTQQNIQMVTL
;
A
#
# COMPACT_ATOMS: atom_id res chain seq x y z
N MET A 1 1.22 -63.09 -41.86
CA MET A 1 2.17 -63.15 -40.73
C MET A 1 3.57 -63.08 -41.31
N THR A 2 4.09 -61.88 -41.50
CA THR A 2 5.50 -61.68 -41.82
C THR A 2 6.28 -61.93 -40.53
N GLN A 3 6.95 -63.08 -40.43
CA GLN A 3 7.93 -63.26 -39.36
C GLN A 3 9.04 -62.24 -39.61
N GLY A 4 9.00 -61.14 -38.86
CA GLY A 4 10.05 -60.13 -38.87
C GLY A 4 11.36 -60.77 -38.43
N ILE A 5 12.47 -60.24 -38.94
CA ILE A 5 13.81 -60.64 -38.52
C ILE A 5 13.90 -60.48 -36.99
N PRO A 6 14.28 -61.51 -36.22
CA PRO A 6 14.38 -61.41 -34.77
C PRO A 6 15.34 -60.29 -34.37
N SER A 7 14.99 -59.51 -33.33
CA SER A 7 15.80 -58.36 -32.88
C SER A 7 17.24 -58.71 -32.51
N ARG A 8 17.51 -59.97 -32.10
CA ARG A 8 18.88 -60.45 -31.83
C ARG A 8 19.75 -60.57 -33.09
N ASP A 9 19.13 -60.67 -34.27
CA ASP A 9 19.81 -60.88 -35.55
C ASP A 9 20.06 -59.54 -36.27
N ILE A 10 19.74 -58.41 -35.63
CA ILE A 10 19.86 -57.05 -36.17
C ILE A 10 20.92 -56.29 -35.39
N LEU A 11 21.87 -55.69 -36.10
CA LEU A 11 22.82 -54.72 -35.59
C LEU A 11 22.38 -53.33 -36.03
N VAL A 12 22.40 -52.37 -35.10
CA VAL A 12 22.11 -50.96 -35.38
C VAL A 12 23.38 -50.16 -35.12
N ASP A 13 23.87 -49.48 -36.13
CA ASP A 13 25.06 -48.64 -35.98
C ASP A 13 24.74 -47.29 -35.29
N LYS A 14 25.78 -46.51 -34.99
CA LYS A 14 25.66 -45.20 -34.32
C LYS A 14 24.87 -44.15 -35.14
N ASN A 15 24.67 -44.40 -36.43
CA ASN A 15 23.93 -43.56 -37.36
C ASN A 15 22.50 -44.07 -37.59
N GLY A 16 22.08 -45.15 -36.91
CA GLY A 16 20.77 -45.78 -37.05
C GLY A 16 20.63 -46.72 -38.25
N GLN A 17 21.72 -47.10 -38.93
CA GLN A 17 21.67 -48.07 -40.01
C GLN A 17 21.50 -49.49 -39.46
N MET A 18 20.46 -50.18 -39.95
CA MET A 18 20.17 -51.57 -39.58
C MET A 18 20.85 -52.54 -40.55
N THR A 19 21.68 -53.43 -40.02
CA THR A 19 22.29 -54.53 -40.77
C THR A 19 21.93 -55.86 -40.13
N THR A 20 21.55 -56.85 -40.93
CA THR A 20 21.22 -58.18 -40.41
C THR A 20 22.47 -59.04 -40.33
N ILE A 21 22.67 -59.74 -39.21
CA ILE A 21 23.80 -60.66 -39.01
C ILE A 21 23.82 -61.76 -40.09
N TRP A 22 22.65 -62.17 -40.59
CA TRP A 22 22.53 -63.07 -41.75
C TRP A 22 23.16 -62.53 -43.02
N LEU A 23 23.00 -61.23 -43.32
CA LEU A 23 23.63 -60.61 -44.50
C LEU A 23 25.15 -60.65 -44.38
N ILE A 24 25.70 -60.35 -43.20
CA ILE A 24 27.14 -60.42 -42.92
C ILE A 24 27.65 -61.87 -43.05
N PHE A 25 26.92 -62.83 -42.49
CA PHE A 25 27.24 -64.25 -42.58
C PHE A 25 27.26 -64.76 -44.03
N PHE A 26 26.23 -64.46 -44.82
CA PHE A 26 26.17 -64.87 -46.23
C PHE A 26 27.22 -64.19 -47.09
N GLN A 27 27.56 -62.93 -46.80
CA GLN A 27 28.63 -62.22 -47.52
C GLN A 27 29.99 -62.87 -47.28
N HIS A 28 30.32 -63.22 -46.03
CA HIS A 28 31.56 -63.94 -45.70
C HIS A 28 31.56 -65.39 -46.24
N LEU A 29 30.43 -66.08 -46.21
CA LEU A 29 30.32 -67.41 -46.83
C LEU A 29 30.57 -67.35 -48.34
N TYR A 30 30.03 -66.33 -49.02
CA TYR A 30 30.20 -66.16 -50.45
C TYR A 30 31.65 -65.88 -50.83
N SER A 31 32.38 -65.08 -50.03
CA SER A 31 33.82 -64.85 -50.26
C SER A 31 34.66 -66.12 -50.08
N VAL A 32 34.35 -66.95 -49.09
CA VAL A 32 35.02 -68.25 -48.90
C VAL A 32 34.72 -69.19 -50.07
N TYR A 33 33.47 -69.21 -50.55
CA TYR A 33 33.09 -70.03 -51.70
C TYR A 33 33.82 -69.59 -52.98
N SER A 34 33.92 -68.28 -53.25
CA SER A 34 34.63 -67.77 -54.43
C SER A 34 36.12 -68.08 -54.43
N ASP A 35 36.74 -68.23 -53.26
CA ASP A 35 38.18 -68.51 -53.12
C ASP A 35 38.51 -70.02 -53.10
N SER A 36 37.51 -70.89 -52.89
CA SER A 36 37.67 -72.33 -52.57
C SER A 36 37.91 -73.29 -53.75
N SER A 37 38.78 -72.95 -54.70
CA SER A 37 38.99 -73.81 -55.87
C SER A 37 39.82 -75.10 -55.64
N GLN A 38 40.47 -75.33 -54.47
CA GLN A 38 41.45 -76.44 -54.36
C GLN A 38 41.59 -77.23 -53.03
N ASN A 39 40.88 -76.97 -51.91
CA ASN A 39 41.05 -77.82 -50.70
C ASN A 39 39.84 -77.82 -49.74
N ASN A 40 39.13 -78.96 -49.65
CA ASN A 40 37.87 -79.08 -48.89
C ASN A 40 38.00 -78.94 -47.37
N ALA A 41 39.17 -79.24 -46.79
CA ALA A 41 39.37 -79.19 -45.34
C ALA A 41 39.53 -77.75 -44.81
N ASP A 42 40.28 -76.91 -45.54
CA ASP A 42 40.52 -75.51 -45.17
C ASP A 42 39.24 -74.67 -45.34
N THR A 43 38.47 -74.93 -46.39
CA THR A 43 37.15 -74.30 -46.59
C THR A 43 36.18 -74.62 -45.45
N LEU A 44 36.14 -75.87 -44.97
CA LEU A 44 35.28 -76.24 -43.84
C LEU A 44 35.69 -75.56 -42.53
N ALA A 45 37.00 -75.38 -42.30
CA ALA A 45 37.51 -74.65 -41.14
C ALA A 45 37.11 -73.16 -41.18
N GLN A 46 37.23 -72.51 -42.34
CA GLN A 46 36.82 -71.11 -42.54
C GLN A 46 35.31 -70.91 -42.37
N ILE A 47 34.48 -71.83 -42.90
CA ILE A 47 33.03 -71.80 -42.70
C ILE A 47 32.67 -71.89 -41.21
N LYS A 48 33.37 -72.76 -40.46
CA LYS A 48 33.17 -72.91 -39.01
C LYS A 48 33.55 -71.63 -38.25
N GLU A 49 34.62 -70.97 -38.66
CA GLU A 49 35.04 -69.70 -38.07
C GLU A 49 34.00 -68.59 -38.32
N ILE A 50 33.50 -68.46 -39.55
CA ILE A 50 32.43 -67.51 -39.91
C ILE A 50 31.15 -67.77 -39.10
N ALA A 51 30.77 -69.04 -38.92
CA ALA A 51 29.62 -69.40 -38.10
C ALA A 51 29.83 -69.02 -36.62
N ASN A 52 31.02 -69.24 -36.07
CA ASN A 52 31.34 -68.83 -34.70
C ASN A 52 31.31 -67.30 -34.54
N GLN A 53 31.85 -66.56 -35.51
CA GLN A 53 31.80 -65.10 -35.51
C GLN A 53 30.36 -64.58 -35.57
N ALA A 54 29.50 -65.19 -36.40
CA ALA A 54 28.09 -64.83 -36.48
C ALA A 54 27.34 -65.07 -35.14
N ILE A 55 27.65 -66.17 -34.44
CA ILE A 55 27.07 -66.47 -33.12
C ILE A 55 27.50 -65.43 -32.08
N GLU A 56 28.78 -65.05 -32.06
CA GLU A 56 29.27 -64.03 -31.13
C GLU A 56 28.67 -62.65 -31.43
N MET A 57 28.55 -62.27 -32.70
CA MET A 57 27.84 -61.03 -33.09
C MET A 57 26.38 -61.04 -32.62
N ALA A 58 25.68 -62.16 -32.73
CA ALA A 58 24.29 -62.29 -32.24
C ALA A 58 24.19 -62.20 -30.72
N ARG A 59 25.18 -62.73 -29.97
CA ARG A 59 25.24 -62.57 -28.51
C ARG A 59 25.51 -61.13 -28.11
N GLN A 60 26.44 -60.47 -28.79
CA GLN A 60 26.76 -59.07 -28.53
C GLN A 60 25.55 -58.17 -28.84
N ALA A 61 24.91 -58.34 -30.00
CA ALA A 61 23.70 -57.62 -30.37
C ALA A 61 22.59 -57.78 -29.33
N LYS A 62 22.42 -58.99 -28.78
CA LYS A 62 21.45 -59.25 -27.72
C LYS A 62 21.79 -58.45 -26.44
N ASN A 63 23.04 -58.50 -25.98
CA ASN A 63 23.46 -57.78 -24.78
C ASN A 63 23.34 -56.26 -24.94
N ASP A 64 23.73 -55.74 -26.11
CA ASP A 64 23.63 -54.31 -26.42
C ASP A 64 22.16 -53.86 -26.46
N ASN A 65 21.27 -54.65 -27.06
CA ASN A 65 19.83 -54.39 -27.06
C ASN A 65 19.25 -54.39 -25.63
N GLU A 66 19.66 -55.35 -24.79
CA GLU A 66 19.24 -55.38 -23.37
C GLU A 66 19.75 -54.15 -22.58
N ALA A 67 20.96 -53.66 -22.89
CA ALA A 67 21.50 -52.45 -22.29
C ALA A 67 20.75 -51.18 -22.76
N GLN A 68 20.52 -51.06 -24.07
CA GLN A 68 19.74 -49.97 -24.66
C GLN A 68 18.31 -49.92 -24.11
N GLN A 69 17.67 -51.08 -23.92
CA GLN A 69 16.33 -51.11 -23.33
C GLN A 69 16.33 -50.53 -21.90
N LYS A 70 17.35 -50.84 -21.09
CA LYS A 70 17.48 -50.26 -19.74
C LYS A 70 17.69 -48.74 -19.78
N GLU A 71 18.43 -48.23 -20.75
CA GLU A 71 18.60 -46.79 -20.93
C GLU A 71 17.29 -46.11 -21.35
N ILE A 72 16.52 -46.73 -22.24
CA ILE A 72 15.18 -46.26 -22.64
C ILE A 72 14.25 -46.22 -21.43
N ASP A 73 14.22 -47.26 -20.62
CA ASP A 73 13.38 -47.32 -19.42
C ASP A 73 13.78 -46.22 -18.42
N ALA A 74 15.08 -46.00 -18.21
CA ALA A 74 15.57 -44.93 -17.34
C ALA A 74 15.21 -43.53 -17.86
N LEU A 75 15.32 -43.29 -19.16
CA LEU A 75 14.90 -42.04 -19.79
C LEU A 75 13.38 -41.83 -19.66
N TYR A 76 12.59 -42.90 -19.82
CA TYR A 76 11.14 -42.85 -19.66
C TYR A 76 10.75 -42.45 -18.22
N ASP A 77 11.41 -43.03 -17.22
CA ASP A 77 11.21 -42.66 -15.82
C ASP A 77 11.61 -41.20 -15.55
N GLN A 78 12.73 -40.73 -16.11
CA GLN A 78 13.14 -39.33 -15.98
C GLN A 78 12.13 -38.37 -16.60
N ILE A 79 11.63 -38.68 -17.80
CA ILE A 79 10.61 -37.88 -18.50
C ILE A 79 9.30 -37.86 -17.70
N THR A 80 8.87 -39.01 -17.20
CA THR A 80 7.63 -39.14 -16.42
C THR A 80 7.72 -38.36 -15.11
N ASN A 81 8.82 -38.49 -14.38
CA ASN A 81 9.05 -37.76 -13.13
C ASN A 81 9.18 -36.24 -13.35
N ALA A 82 9.85 -35.83 -14.43
CA ALA A 82 9.90 -34.42 -14.81
C ALA A 82 8.51 -33.88 -15.17
N SER A 83 7.70 -34.68 -15.87
CA SER A 83 6.33 -34.32 -16.24
C SER A 83 5.42 -34.07 -15.04
N ASN A 84 5.59 -34.84 -13.96
CA ASN A 84 4.81 -34.70 -12.72
C ASN A 84 5.13 -33.42 -11.94
N ASN A 85 6.27 -32.77 -12.23
CA ASN A 85 6.68 -31.53 -11.58
C ASN A 85 6.18 -30.27 -12.30
N PHE A 86 5.56 -30.40 -13.48
CA PHE A 86 4.95 -29.25 -14.13
C PHE A 86 3.63 -28.88 -13.47
N ALA A 87 3.39 -27.58 -13.30
CA ALA A 87 2.11 -27.08 -12.82
C ALA A 87 0.98 -27.55 -13.73
N THR A 88 -0.06 -28.11 -13.14
CA THR A 88 -1.23 -28.58 -13.88
C THR A 88 -2.07 -27.40 -14.37
N SER A 89 -2.95 -27.64 -15.34
CA SER A 89 -3.94 -26.63 -15.76
C SER A 89 -4.83 -26.16 -14.60
N GLN A 90 -5.08 -27.03 -13.60
CA GLN A 90 -5.87 -26.69 -12.42
C GLN A 90 -5.10 -25.76 -11.46
N ASP A 91 -3.79 -25.94 -11.33
CA ASP A 91 -2.93 -25.04 -10.56
C ASP A 91 -2.94 -23.63 -11.19
N ILE A 92 -2.79 -23.56 -12.51
CA ILE A 92 -2.85 -22.29 -13.27
C ILE A 92 -4.21 -21.61 -13.10
N GLN A 93 -5.32 -22.36 -13.22
CA GLN A 93 -6.66 -21.81 -13.01
C GLN A 93 -6.87 -21.28 -11.60
N THR A 94 -6.31 -21.95 -10.59
CA THR A 94 -6.38 -21.50 -9.19
C THR A 94 -5.60 -20.21 -9.00
N VAL A 95 -4.40 -20.10 -9.58
CA VAL A 95 -3.61 -18.87 -9.57
C VAL A 95 -4.35 -17.74 -10.28
N ASN A 96 -4.93 -17.98 -11.46
CA ASN A 96 -5.67 -16.97 -12.20
C ASN A 96 -6.85 -16.40 -11.40
N LYS A 97 -7.66 -17.26 -10.76
CA LYS A 97 -8.75 -16.80 -9.88
C LYS A 97 -8.26 -15.92 -8.73
N ARG A 98 -7.11 -16.27 -8.13
CA ARG A 98 -6.49 -15.45 -7.07
C ARG A 98 -6.00 -14.10 -7.60
N VAL A 99 -5.47 -14.07 -8.82
CA VAL A 99 -5.04 -12.83 -9.49
C VAL A 99 -6.25 -11.95 -9.78
N GLU A 100 -7.31 -12.48 -10.38
CA GLU A 100 -8.56 -11.75 -10.67
C GLU A 100 -9.15 -11.13 -9.39
N GLN A 101 -9.18 -11.89 -8.29
CA GLN A 101 -9.64 -11.36 -7.00
C GLN A 101 -8.73 -10.25 -6.48
N THR A 102 -7.41 -10.42 -6.59
CA THR A 102 -6.44 -9.40 -6.15
C THR A 102 -6.59 -8.12 -6.96
N GLU A 103 -6.80 -8.22 -8.27
CA GLU A 103 -7.05 -7.07 -9.15
C GLU A 103 -8.33 -6.33 -8.75
N TYR A 104 -9.40 -7.06 -8.46
CA TYR A 104 -10.64 -6.48 -7.94
C TYR A 104 -10.43 -5.75 -6.61
N ASP A 105 -9.72 -6.36 -5.66
CA ASP A 105 -9.44 -5.76 -4.35
C ASP A 105 -8.60 -4.48 -4.48
N ILE A 106 -7.61 -4.47 -5.38
CA ILE A 106 -6.80 -3.29 -5.70
C ILE A 106 -7.69 -2.14 -6.23
N GLN A 107 -8.64 -2.43 -7.12
CA GLN A 107 -9.56 -1.41 -7.63
C GLN A 107 -10.46 -0.82 -6.53
N GLN A 108 -10.93 -1.65 -5.60
CA GLN A 108 -11.72 -1.16 -4.46
C GLN A 108 -10.89 -0.28 -3.52
N LEU A 109 -9.64 -0.64 -3.27
CA LEU A 109 -8.72 0.18 -2.47
C LEU A 109 -8.42 1.52 -3.11
N GLN A 110 -8.26 1.57 -4.44
CA GLN A 110 -8.09 2.82 -5.18
C GLN A 110 -9.31 3.74 -5.03
N LEU A 111 -10.52 3.21 -5.19
CA LEU A 111 -11.76 3.97 -4.99
C LEU A 111 -11.90 4.50 -3.55
N ALA A 112 -11.51 3.70 -2.56
CA ALA A 112 -11.52 4.11 -1.16
C ALA A 112 -10.51 5.23 -0.88
N LEU A 113 -9.31 5.13 -1.47
CA LEU A 113 -8.27 6.15 -1.36
C LEU A 113 -8.71 7.48 -1.99
N ASP A 114 -9.34 7.44 -3.16
CA ASP A 114 -9.85 8.63 -3.84
C ASP A 114 -10.94 9.32 -3.01
N LYS A 115 -11.85 8.54 -2.41
CA LYS A 115 -12.86 9.07 -1.49
C LYS A 115 -12.23 9.71 -0.25
N LEU A 116 -11.23 9.06 0.35
CA LEU A 116 -10.54 9.58 1.52
C LEU A 116 -9.81 10.90 1.20
N LYS A 117 -9.14 10.96 0.04
CA LYS A 117 -8.47 12.17 -0.44
C LYS A 117 -9.45 13.32 -0.58
N LYS A 118 -10.60 13.07 -1.21
CA LYS A 118 -11.66 14.09 -1.36
C LYS A 118 -12.18 14.58 0.00
N THR A 119 -12.48 13.66 0.91
CA THR A 119 -12.93 14.03 2.27
C THR A 119 -11.89 14.88 3.00
N PHE A 120 -10.60 14.58 2.82
CA PHE A 120 -9.53 15.37 3.43
C PHE A 120 -9.44 16.78 2.82
N GLU A 121 -9.54 16.90 1.49
CA GLU A 121 -9.57 18.20 0.80
C GLU A 121 -10.76 19.05 1.24
N ASP A 122 -11.95 18.44 1.34
CA ASP A 122 -13.18 19.10 1.80
C ASP A 122 -13.04 19.57 3.27
N ALA A 123 -12.51 18.72 4.15
CA ALA A 123 -12.27 19.08 5.55
C ALA A 123 -11.22 20.18 5.72
N GLN A 124 -10.16 20.16 4.91
CA GLN A 124 -9.15 21.22 4.90
C GLN A 124 -9.76 22.56 4.48
N LYS A 125 -10.61 22.55 3.45
CA LYS A 125 -11.33 23.74 3.00
C LYS A 125 -12.26 24.27 4.09
N GLU A 126 -13.07 23.41 4.69
CA GLU A 126 -13.98 23.79 5.79
C GLU A 126 -13.22 24.43 6.96
N SER A 127 -12.08 23.84 7.35
CA SER A 127 -11.24 24.38 8.41
C SER A 127 -10.68 25.78 8.07
N LYS A 128 -10.22 25.95 6.82
CA LYS A 128 -9.75 27.25 6.32
C LYS A 128 -10.85 28.30 6.35
N ASP A 129 -12.03 27.95 5.87
CA ASP A 129 -13.19 28.85 5.82
C ASP A 129 -13.59 29.28 7.24
N LYS A 130 -13.62 28.35 8.21
CA LYS A 130 -13.87 28.66 9.63
C LYS A 130 -12.79 29.57 10.23
N PHE A 131 -11.52 29.36 9.90
CA PHE A 131 -10.45 30.22 10.40
C PHE A 131 -10.58 31.65 9.86
N THR A 132 -10.93 31.81 8.58
CA THR A 132 -11.20 33.12 7.99
C THR A 132 -12.38 33.81 8.67
N ASP A 133 -13.48 33.10 8.88
CA ASP A 133 -14.65 33.63 9.58
C ASP A 133 -14.32 34.09 11.02
N LEU A 134 -13.58 33.28 11.78
CA LEU A 134 -13.12 33.66 13.12
C LEU A 134 -12.19 34.88 13.09
N GLN A 135 -11.28 34.95 12.13
CA GLN A 135 -10.40 36.11 11.96
C GLN A 135 -11.21 37.38 11.68
N ASP A 136 -12.24 37.30 10.84
CA ASP A 136 -13.13 38.42 10.54
C ASP A 136 -13.94 38.84 11.77
N GLN A 137 -14.44 37.88 12.56
CA GLN A 137 -15.12 38.15 13.83
C GLN A 137 -14.19 38.87 14.82
N ILE A 138 -12.95 38.42 14.98
CA ILE A 138 -11.93 39.06 15.84
C ILE A 138 -11.64 40.48 15.36
N ASN A 139 -11.44 40.67 14.05
CA ASN A 139 -11.17 41.97 13.46
C ASN A 139 -12.33 42.95 13.71
N ASN A 140 -13.58 42.48 13.59
CA ASN A 140 -14.76 43.29 13.87
C ASN A 140 -14.88 43.65 15.35
N LEU A 141 -14.62 42.71 16.27
CA LEU A 141 -14.63 42.96 17.71
C LEU A 141 -13.55 43.96 18.13
N ALA A 142 -12.34 43.84 17.59
CA ALA A 142 -11.27 44.80 17.84
C ALA A 142 -11.68 46.21 17.40
N ARG A 143 -12.29 46.35 16.21
CA ARG A 143 -12.79 47.66 15.73
C ARG A 143 -13.85 48.27 16.65
N SER A 144 -14.75 47.48 17.22
CA SER A 144 -15.80 48.00 18.11
C SER A 144 -15.34 48.28 19.54
N SER A 145 -14.26 47.64 20.01
CA SER A 145 -13.88 47.66 21.44
C SER A 145 -12.88 48.75 21.82
N PHE A 146 -12.19 49.36 20.84
CA PHE A 146 -11.13 50.36 21.08
C PHE A 146 -11.51 51.78 20.67
N VAL A 147 -12.77 52.18 20.80
CA VAL A 147 -13.14 53.59 20.63
C VAL A 147 -12.65 54.36 21.86
N GLU A 148 -11.67 55.25 21.72
CA GLU A 148 -11.21 56.10 22.84
C GLU A 148 -12.34 56.99 23.38
N ALA A 149 -12.22 57.44 24.63
CA ALA A 149 -13.18 58.39 25.19
C ALA A 149 -13.21 59.67 24.35
N PRO A 150 -14.37 60.35 24.23
CA PRO A 150 -14.41 61.66 23.57
C PRO A 150 -13.33 62.59 24.13
N PHE A 151 -12.58 63.24 23.24
CA PHE A 151 -11.50 64.15 23.61
C PHE A 151 -12.08 65.55 23.89
N ASP A 152 -12.61 65.73 25.09
CA ASP A 152 -13.10 67.01 25.62
C ASP A 152 -12.79 67.13 27.13
N ASP A 153 -13.24 68.22 27.76
CA ASP A 153 -13.00 68.49 29.19
C ASP A 153 -13.95 67.72 30.14
N LYS A 154 -14.70 66.72 29.65
CA LYS A 154 -15.66 65.94 30.44
C LYS A 154 -15.09 64.59 30.86
N THR A 155 -15.67 64.04 31.91
CA THR A 155 -15.31 62.69 32.40
C THR A 155 -16.31 61.68 31.89
N TYR A 156 -15.85 60.57 31.31
CA TYR A 156 -16.70 59.51 30.78
C TYR A 156 -16.46 58.17 31.48
N GLY A 157 -17.53 57.38 31.61
CA GLY A 157 -17.48 55.97 32.00
C GLY A 157 -18.02 55.06 30.89
N ARG A 158 -17.71 53.76 30.94
CA ARG A 158 -18.26 52.77 30.00
C ARG A 158 -19.55 52.17 30.55
N LYS A 159 -20.61 52.20 29.74
CA LYS A 159 -21.86 51.47 30.00
C LYS A 159 -22.32 50.81 28.71
N ASN A 160 -22.49 49.49 28.71
CA ASN A 160 -22.91 48.71 27.53
C ASN A 160 -22.09 49.02 26.26
N LEU A 161 -20.77 49.14 26.40
CA LEU A 161 -19.83 49.48 25.33
C LEU A 161 -19.92 50.93 24.79
N GLU A 162 -20.82 51.76 25.32
CA GLU A 162 -20.90 53.18 24.99
C GLU A 162 -20.20 54.05 26.04
N TRP A 163 -19.62 55.17 25.61
CA TRP A 163 -19.12 56.20 26.50
C TRP A 163 -20.29 57.04 27.01
N VAL A 164 -20.44 57.11 28.33
CA VAL A 164 -21.48 57.91 28.99
C VAL A 164 -20.81 58.95 29.86
N GLU A 165 -21.19 60.22 29.67
CA GLU A 165 -20.71 61.34 30.48
C GLU A 165 -21.10 61.13 31.95
N ILE A 166 -20.12 61.20 32.85
CA ILE A 166 -20.31 61.17 34.29
C ILE A 166 -20.53 62.60 34.74
N VAL A 167 -21.80 62.97 34.94
CA VAL A 167 -22.15 64.28 35.51
C VAL A 167 -22.01 64.20 37.03
N ALA A 168 -21.01 64.88 37.59
CA ALA A 168 -20.89 65.06 39.03
C ALA A 168 -22.10 65.84 39.54
N VAL A 169 -22.97 65.18 40.33
CA VAL A 169 -24.13 65.82 40.94
C VAL A 169 -23.62 66.77 42.02
N LYS A 170 -23.79 68.08 41.83
CA LYS A 170 -23.62 69.05 42.92
C LYS A 170 -24.74 68.82 43.93
N LEU A 171 -24.43 68.08 44.99
CA LEU A 171 -25.34 67.87 46.10
C LEU A 171 -25.45 69.17 46.91
N SER A 172 -26.68 69.63 47.09
CA SER A 172 -27.01 70.76 47.96
C SER A 172 -28.17 70.36 48.87
N PHE A 173 -28.14 70.78 50.13
CA PHE A 173 -29.24 70.55 51.07
C PHE A 173 -30.10 71.81 51.21
N PRO A 174 -31.44 71.69 51.17
CA PRO A 174 -32.33 72.81 51.44
C PRO A 174 -32.37 73.10 52.95
N PHE A 175 -32.06 74.34 53.32
CA PHE A 175 -32.28 74.90 54.64
C PHE A 175 -33.43 75.89 54.61
N PHE A 176 -34.31 75.83 55.61
CA PHE A 176 -35.37 76.83 55.78
C PHE A 176 -34.91 77.89 56.77
N MET A 177 -34.90 79.13 56.30
CA MET A 177 -34.59 80.30 57.12
C MET A 177 -35.79 80.61 58.02
N SER A 178 -35.57 81.42 59.06
CA SER A 178 -36.60 81.78 60.03
C SER A 178 -37.78 82.57 59.44
N ASP A 179 -37.60 83.15 58.25
CA ASP A 179 -38.64 83.82 57.46
C ASP A 179 -39.43 82.85 56.56
N GLY A 180 -39.16 81.54 56.66
CA GLY A 180 -39.79 80.49 55.87
C GLY A 180 -39.24 80.32 54.46
N THR A 181 -38.23 81.11 54.06
CA THR A 181 -37.60 80.96 52.76
C THR A 181 -36.65 79.76 52.71
N ALA A 182 -36.65 79.04 51.60
CA ALA A 182 -35.72 77.93 51.37
C ALA A 182 -34.43 78.44 50.71
N GLN A 183 -33.29 78.15 51.33
CA GLN A 183 -31.97 78.40 50.79
C GLN A 183 -31.20 77.08 50.63
N ASN A 184 -30.75 76.79 49.41
CA ASN A 184 -29.93 75.61 49.15
C ASN A 184 -28.47 75.90 49.49
N ILE A 185 -27.91 75.14 50.42
CA ILE A 185 -26.50 75.24 50.79
C ILE A 185 -25.72 74.15 50.03
N PRO A 186 -24.75 74.52 49.17
CA PRO A 186 -23.94 73.54 48.46
C PRO A 186 -22.99 72.81 49.43
N LEU A 187 -22.77 71.52 49.22
CA LEU A 187 -21.70 70.80 49.91
C LEU A 187 -20.32 71.22 49.36
N THR A 188 -19.29 71.08 50.19
CA THR A 188 -17.90 71.19 49.74
C THR A 188 -17.52 69.99 48.85
N SER A 189 -16.38 70.07 48.16
CA SER A 189 -15.84 68.97 47.33
C SER A 189 -15.65 67.66 48.11
N ASP A 190 -15.48 67.76 49.43
CA ASP A 190 -15.25 66.63 50.35
C ASP A 190 -16.57 66.16 51.01
N PHE A 191 -17.72 66.55 50.43
CA PHE A 191 -19.06 66.25 50.91
C PHE A 191 -19.35 66.75 52.34
N GLN A 192 -18.82 67.92 52.71
CA GLN A 192 -19.09 68.56 54.00
C GLN A 192 -20.14 69.66 53.88
N LEU A 193 -21.00 69.77 54.90
CA LEU A 193 -22.00 70.82 55.01
C LEU A 193 -21.46 71.96 55.90
N PRO A 194 -21.29 73.18 55.37
CA PRO A 194 -20.94 74.34 56.18
C PRO A 194 -22.13 74.77 57.04
N PHE A 195 -21.91 74.97 58.34
CA PHE A 195 -22.88 75.49 59.28
C PHE A 195 -22.23 76.54 60.19
N PHE A 196 -23.03 77.49 60.66
CA PHE A 196 -22.55 78.54 61.55
C PHE A 196 -23.03 78.25 62.97
N LEU A 197 -22.10 78.31 63.92
CA LEU A 197 -22.42 78.27 65.34
C LEU A 197 -23.08 79.59 65.76
N SER A 198 -23.75 79.57 66.92
CA SER A 198 -24.41 80.76 67.49
C SER A 198 -23.44 81.91 67.79
N ASP A 199 -22.14 81.66 67.84
CA ASP A 199 -21.08 82.66 68.00
C ASP A 199 -20.58 83.25 66.66
N GLY A 200 -21.16 82.82 65.54
CA GLY A 200 -20.80 83.28 64.19
C GLY A 200 -19.61 82.55 63.57
N THR A 201 -18.99 81.59 64.26
CA THR A 201 -17.91 80.79 63.68
C THR A 201 -18.47 79.73 62.74
N GLN A 202 -17.84 79.55 61.58
CA GLN A 202 -18.19 78.50 60.64
C GLN A 202 -17.51 77.19 61.05
N GLN A 203 -18.30 76.13 61.11
CA GLN A 203 -17.81 74.75 61.20
C GLN A 203 -18.38 73.93 60.04
N ASN A 204 -17.80 72.77 59.78
CA ASN A 204 -18.25 71.86 58.73
C ASN A 204 -18.67 70.52 59.35
N ILE A 205 -19.84 70.01 58.98
CA ILE A 205 -20.27 68.66 59.35
C ILE A 205 -19.94 67.72 58.19
N GLN A 206 -19.21 66.64 58.47
CA GLN A 206 -19.02 65.57 57.49
C GLN A 206 -20.34 64.83 57.31
N MET A 207 -20.83 64.75 56.07
CA MET A 207 -21.98 63.90 55.76
C MET A 207 -21.55 62.43 55.87
N VAL A 208 -22.36 61.61 56.55
CA VAL A 208 -22.14 60.15 56.56
C VAL A 208 -22.48 59.61 55.18
N THR A 209 -21.47 59.15 54.46
CA THR A 209 -21.63 58.42 53.21
C THR A 209 -21.69 56.93 53.53
N LEU A 210 -22.73 56.24 53.02
CA LEU A 210 -22.80 54.77 53.03
C LEU A 210 -21.88 54.17 51.98
#